data_AF-A0AA42Y9P9-F1
#
_entry.id   AF-A0AA42Y9P9-F1
#
_cell.length_a   1.000
_cell.length_b   1.000
_cell.length_c   1.000
_cell.angle_alpha   90.00
_cell.angle_beta   90.00
_cell.angle_gamma   90.00
#
_symmetry.space_group_name_H-M   'P 1'
#
loop_
_entity.id
_entity.type
_entity.pdbx_description
1 polymer ?
#
loop_
_entity_poly.entity_id
_entity_poly.type
_entity_poly.pdbx_seq_one_letter_code
_entity_poly.pdbx_strand_id
1 'polypeptide(L)'
;MLKPVNPRLPQRGATLLEAMVGILIFSLGILALVGMQALAVKRVNDAKYRADASFYANQIVGEMWVNRTNLATYAYAGSGAPPAAIANWVTSIQSALPGVTAAANRPTVTVVGTTVTVTVFWQPPASSTVHNHITMAYING
;
A
#
# COMPACT_ATOMS: atom_id res chain seq x y z
N MET A 1 54.56 11.22 57.55
CA MET A 1 55.11 11.46 56.19
C MET A 1 53.94 11.41 55.20
N LEU A 2 53.46 12.57 54.74
CA LEU A 2 52.26 12.70 53.89
C LEU A 2 52.69 12.79 52.42
N LYS A 3 52.13 11.93 51.58
CA LYS A 3 52.43 11.88 50.13
C LYS A 3 51.58 12.95 49.41
N PRO A 4 52.18 13.88 48.65
CA PRO A 4 51.41 14.89 47.93
C PRO A 4 50.59 14.26 46.80
N VAL A 5 49.31 14.60 46.74
CA VAL A 5 48.41 14.23 45.63
C VAL A 5 48.64 15.23 44.50
N ASN A 6 49.07 14.76 43.34
CA ASN A 6 49.29 15.61 42.17
C ASN A 6 47.92 15.96 41.55
N PRO A 7 47.49 17.24 41.55
CA PRO A 7 46.22 17.61 40.95
C PRO A 7 46.30 17.40 39.44
N ARG A 8 45.38 16.60 38.88
CA ARG A 8 45.26 16.42 37.43
C ARG A 8 44.87 17.77 36.81
N LEU A 9 45.64 18.22 35.82
CA LEU A 9 45.34 19.44 35.07
C LEU A 9 43.96 19.31 34.40
N PRO A 10 43.09 20.33 34.48
CA PRO A 10 41.82 20.33 33.77
C PRO A 10 42.07 20.40 32.26
N GLN A 11 41.62 19.39 31.51
CA GLN A 11 41.73 19.33 30.05
C GLN A 11 40.82 20.39 29.41
N ARG A 12 41.38 21.56 29.11
CA ARG A 12 40.70 22.64 28.38
C ARG A 12 41.10 22.57 26.91
N GLY A 13 40.17 22.17 26.05
CA GLY A 13 40.37 22.20 24.59
C GLY A 13 39.61 21.13 23.80
N ALA A 14 39.23 20.02 24.42
CA ALA A 14 38.50 18.93 23.74
C ALA A 14 36.97 19.13 23.69
N THR A 15 36.42 20.05 24.49
CA THR A 15 34.97 20.22 24.67
C THR A 15 34.24 20.67 23.40
N LEU A 16 34.86 21.50 22.57
CA LEU A 16 34.26 21.96 21.31
C LEU A 16 34.21 20.82 20.29
N LEU A 17 35.28 20.03 20.19
CA LEU A 17 35.33 18.86 19.32
C LEU A 17 34.36 17.77 19.78
N GLU A 18 34.25 17.54 21.09
CA GLU A 18 33.29 16.62 21.69
C GLU A 18 31.83 17.04 21.41
N ALA A 19 31.51 18.33 21.53
CA ALA A 19 30.19 18.85 21.18
C ALA A 19 29.88 18.72 19.68
N MET A 20 30.86 18.99 18.81
CA MET A 20 30.67 18.84 17.35
C MET A 20 30.47 17.39 16.95
N VAL A 21 31.25 16.46 17.51
CA VAL A 21 31.09 15.02 17.27
C VAL A 21 29.76 14.53 17.83
N GLY A 22 29.34 15.01 19.01
CA GLY A 22 28.04 14.70 19.59
C GLY A 22 26.88 15.16 18.71
N ILE A 23 26.90 16.41 18.23
CA ILE A 23 25.90 16.95 17.31
C ILE A 23 25.90 16.19 15.98
N LEU A 24 27.08 15.83 15.46
CA LEU A 24 27.20 15.06 14.22
C LEU A 24 26.53 13.69 14.37
N ILE A 25 26.90 12.92 15.39
CA ILE A 25 26.33 11.58 15.63
C ILE A 25 24.81 11.68 15.85
N PHE A 26 24.36 12.67 16.63
CA PHE A 26 22.95 12.89 16.88
C PHE A 26 22.17 13.24 15.61
N SER A 27 22.71 14.11 14.75
CA SER A 27 22.08 14.47 13.48
C SER A 27 21.97 13.29 12.51
N LEU A 28 22.99 12.43 12.45
CA LEU A 28 22.94 11.18 11.69
C LEU A 28 21.87 10.22 12.22
N GLY A 29 21.70 10.16 13.55
CA GLY A 29 20.65 9.39 14.20
C GLY A 29 19.24 9.85 13.80
N ILE A 30 19.01 11.17 13.78
CA ILE A 30 17.73 11.75 13.33
C ILE A 30 17.49 11.43 11.85
N LEU A 31 18.49 11.59 10.99
CA LEU A 31 18.34 11.31 9.56
C LEU A 31 18.00 9.84 9.30
N ALA A 32 18.66 8.91 10.01
CA ALA A 32 18.36 7.49 9.95
C ALA A 32 16.91 7.19 10.36
N LEU A 33 16.43 7.81 11.44
CA LEU A 33 15.06 7.64 11.92
C LEU A 33 14.02 8.17 10.93
N VAL A 34 14.24 9.36 10.36
CA VAL A 34 13.35 9.93 9.33
C VAL A 34 13.32 9.06 8.07
N GLY A 35 14.47 8.53 7.66
CA GLY A 35 14.55 7.58 6.54
C GLY A 35 13.73 6.32 6.78
N MET A 36 13.81 5.73 7.98
CA MET A 36 12.98 4.59 8.36
C MET A 36 11.49 4.95 8.43
N GLN A 37 11.14 6.13 8.94
CA GLN A 37 9.76 6.60 9.00
C GLN A 37 9.15 6.74 7.61
N ALA A 38 9.89 7.30 6.64
CA ALA A 38 9.44 7.42 5.26
C ALA A 38 9.17 6.03 4.64
N LEU A 39 10.05 5.06 4.86
CA LEU A 39 9.86 3.69 4.39
C LEU A 39 8.68 3.00 5.07
N ALA A 40 8.46 3.23 6.36
CA ALA A 40 7.32 2.70 7.10
C ALA A 40 5.99 3.21 6.53
N VAL A 41 5.88 4.52 6.28
CA VAL A 41 4.69 5.12 5.65
C VAL A 41 4.41 4.51 4.27
N LYS A 42 5.45 4.36 3.44
CA LYS A 42 5.30 3.70 2.14
C LYS A 42 4.74 2.27 2.28
N ARG A 43 5.28 1.49 3.21
CA ARG A 43 4.83 0.10 3.45
C ARG A 43 3.39 0.03 3.94
N VAL A 44 2.97 0.96 4.80
CA VAL A 44 1.59 1.07 5.28
C VAL A 44 0.64 1.37 4.13
N ASN A 45 1.00 2.33 3.26
CA ASN A 45 0.20 2.65 2.07
C ASN A 45 0.10 1.45 1.12
N ASP A 46 1.22 0.78 0.84
CA ASP A 46 1.24 -0.42 -0.02
C ASP A 46 0.37 -1.55 0.56
N ALA A 47 0.37 -1.73 1.89
CA ALA A 47 -0.50 -2.69 2.57
C ALA A 47 -1.98 -2.28 2.51
N LYS A 48 -2.27 -0.98 2.69
CA LYS A 48 -3.63 -0.44 2.58
C LYS A 48 -4.21 -0.69 1.19
N TYR A 49 -3.48 -0.38 0.12
CA TYR A 49 -3.98 -0.61 -1.24
C TYR A 49 -4.28 -2.09 -1.52
N ARG A 50 -3.43 -3.01 -1.02
CA ARG A 50 -3.70 -4.45 -1.10
C ARG A 50 -4.95 -4.86 -0.32
N ALA A 51 -5.15 -4.31 0.87
CA ALA A 51 -6.32 -4.59 1.69
C ALA A 51 -7.60 -4.06 1.03
N ASP A 52 -7.59 -2.81 0.54
CA ASP A 52 -8.71 -2.20 -0.17
C ASP A 52 -9.05 -3.00 -1.44
N ALA A 53 -8.04 -3.40 -2.24
CA ALA A 53 -8.25 -4.23 -3.43
C ALA A 53 -8.87 -5.61 -3.09
N SER A 54 -8.41 -6.23 -2.01
CA SER A 54 -8.97 -7.50 -1.53
C SER A 54 -10.40 -7.33 -1.03
N PHE A 55 -10.69 -6.22 -0.34
CA PHE A 55 -12.03 -5.90 0.13
C PHE A 55 -13.01 -5.76 -1.04
N TYR A 56 -12.67 -4.98 -2.06
CA TYR A 56 -13.53 -4.81 -3.24
C TYR A 56 -13.73 -6.10 -4.03
N ALA A 57 -12.71 -6.95 -4.13
CA ALA A 57 -12.84 -8.25 -4.80
C ALA A 57 -13.80 -9.18 -4.03
N ASN A 58 -13.69 -9.26 -2.72
CA ASN A 58 -14.57 -10.07 -1.89
C ASN A 58 -16.00 -9.53 -1.84
N GLN A 59 -16.16 -8.20 -1.81
CA GLN A 59 -17.46 -7.55 -1.84
C GLN A 59 -18.26 -7.99 -3.07
N ILE A 60 -17.69 -7.86 -4.28
CA ILE A 60 -18.41 -8.17 -5.50
C ILE A 60 -18.68 -9.67 -5.66
N VAL A 61 -17.75 -10.52 -5.20
CA VAL A 61 -17.99 -11.97 -5.12
C VAL A 61 -19.17 -12.28 -4.20
N GLY A 62 -19.27 -11.62 -3.05
CA GLY A 62 -20.41 -11.74 -2.14
C GLY A 62 -21.74 -11.34 -2.77
N GLU A 63 -21.76 -10.24 -3.53
CA GLU A 63 -22.95 -9.81 -4.27
C GLU A 63 -23.36 -10.85 -5.35
N MET A 64 -22.39 -11.45 -6.04
CA MET A 64 -22.65 -12.51 -7.02
C MET A 64 -23.20 -13.80 -6.37
N TRP A 65 -22.79 -14.14 -5.15
CA TRP A 65 -23.35 -15.28 -4.40
C TRP A 65 -24.84 -15.10 -4.10
N VAL A 66 -25.26 -13.86 -3.84
CA VAL A 66 -26.68 -13.50 -3.64
C VAL A 66 -27.42 -13.56 -4.98
N ASN A 67 -26.81 -13.08 -6.06
CA ASN A 67 -27.41 -13.04 -7.40
C ASN A 67 -26.83 -14.10 -8.37
N ARG A 68 -26.74 -15.35 -7.91
CA ARG A 68 -26.04 -16.44 -8.61
C ARG A 68 -26.65 -16.85 -9.95
N THR A 69 -27.91 -16.51 -10.21
CA THR A 69 -28.58 -16.82 -11.48
C THR A 69 -28.18 -15.85 -12.61
N ASN A 70 -27.60 -14.69 -12.27
CA ASN A 70 -27.29 -13.62 -13.22
C ASN A 70 -25.78 -13.32 -13.31
N LEU A 71 -24.90 -14.30 -13.08
CA LEU A 71 -23.44 -14.09 -13.07
C LEU A 71 -22.92 -13.42 -14.34
N ALA A 72 -23.48 -13.77 -15.51
CA ALA A 72 -23.08 -13.16 -16.79
C ALA A 72 -23.28 -11.63 -16.84
N THR A 73 -24.19 -11.08 -16.04
CA THR A 73 -24.44 -9.61 -15.99
C THR A 73 -23.32 -8.84 -15.28
N TYR A 74 -22.48 -9.55 -14.52
CA TYR A 74 -21.32 -8.97 -13.83
C TYR A 74 -20.05 -9.01 -14.69
N ALA A 75 -20.04 -9.75 -15.81
CA ALA A 75 -18.87 -9.90 -16.65
C ALA A 75 -18.39 -8.55 -17.22
N TYR A 76 -17.10 -8.26 -17.04
CA TYR A 76 -16.51 -6.99 -17.43
C TYR A 76 -15.04 -7.16 -17.82
N ALA A 77 -14.73 -6.81 -19.06
CA ALA A 77 -13.39 -6.95 -19.63
C ALA A 77 -12.40 -5.84 -19.20
N GLY A 78 -12.83 -4.89 -18.35
CA GLY A 78 -11.99 -3.75 -17.97
C GLY A 78 -11.93 -2.65 -19.05
N SER A 79 -12.78 -2.71 -20.07
CA SER A 79 -12.84 -1.72 -21.15
C SER A 79 -14.28 -1.34 -21.46
N GLY A 80 -14.49 -0.13 -21.98
CA GLY A 80 -15.82 0.41 -22.25
C GLY A 80 -16.63 0.73 -20.98
N ALA A 81 -17.93 0.91 -21.17
CA ALA A 81 -18.87 1.18 -20.10
C ALA A 81 -19.06 -0.08 -19.23
N PRO A 82 -18.93 0.02 -17.89
CA PRO A 82 -19.19 -1.11 -17.02
C PRO A 82 -20.69 -1.48 -17.04
N PRO A 83 -21.05 -2.77 -16.95
CA PRO A 83 -22.42 -3.20 -16.77
C PRO A 83 -23.08 -2.51 -15.57
N ALA A 84 -24.39 -2.26 -15.65
CA ALA A 84 -25.13 -1.60 -14.57
C ALA A 84 -24.98 -2.31 -13.20
N ALA A 85 -24.86 -3.65 -13.22
CA ALA A 85 -24.66 -4.47 -12.03
C ALA A 85 -23.36 -4.15 -11.27
N ILE A 86 -22.33 -3.63 -11.94
CA ILE A 86 -21.02 -3.36 -11.34
C ILE A 86 -20.57 -1.90 -11.48
N ALA A 87 -21.40 -1.02 -12.06
CA ALA A 87 -21.02 0.36 -12.34
C ALA A 87 -20.53 1.10 -11.09
N ASN A 88 -21.29 1.00 -9.99
CA ASN A 88 -20.93 1.61 -8.71
C ASN A 88 -19.65 1.01 -8.10
N TRP A 89 -19.46 -0.30 -8.24
CA TRP A 89 -18.25 -0.99 -7.79
C TRP A 89 -17.01 -0.50 -8.54
N VAL A 90 -17.10 -0.35 -9.87
CA VAL A 90 -16.01 0.19 -10.69
C VAL A 90 -15.69 1.64 -10.31
N THR A 91 -16.70 2.49 -10.10
CA THR A 91 -16.50 3.88 -9.67
C THR A 91 -15.88 3.97 -8.27
N SER A 92 -16.25 3.07 -7.36
CA SER A 92 -15.67 3.01 -6.01
C SER A 92 -14.20 2.60 -6.03
N ILE A 93 -13.82 1.65 -6.90
CA ILE A 93 -12.41 1.28 -7.10
C ILE A 93 -11.61 2.44 -7.68
N GLN A 94 -12.17 3.17 -8.65
CA GLN A 94 -11.51 4.34 -9.27
C GLN A 94 -11.26 5.48 -8.27
N SER A 95 -12.12 5.65 -7.27
CA SER A 95 -11.93 6.68 -6.24
C SER A 95 -11.01 6.24 -5.10
N ALA A 96 -10.98 4.94 -4.79
CA ALA A 96 -10.23 4.42 -3.64
C ALA A 96 -8.80 3.98 -3.97
N LEU A 97 -8.56 3.42 -5.16
CA LEU A 97 -7.27 2.87 -5.53
C LEU A 97 -6.50 3.81 -6.49
N PRO A 98 -5.19 4.03 -6.23
CA PRO A 98 -4.40 4.92 -7.06
C PRO A 98 -4.16 4.31 -8.44
N GLY A 99 -4.08 5.16 -9.46
CA GLY A 99 -3.72 4.76 -10.82
C GLY A 99 -4.80 3.96 -11.57
N VAL A 100 -6.01 3.85 -11.01
CA VAL A 100 -7.20 3.31 -11.69
C VAL A 100 -7.95 4.47 -12.32
N THR A 101 -8.10 4.48 -13.64
CA THR A 101 -8.82 5.54 -14.36
C THR A 101 -9.88 4.97 -15.30
N ALA A 102 -10.60 5.83 -16.01
CA ALA A 102 -11.54 5.39 -17.03
C ALA A 102 -10.88 4.65 -18.22
N ALA A 103 -9.57 4.79 -18.42
CA ALA A 103 -8.85 4.21 -19.56
C ALA A 103 -7.79 3.17 -19.17
N ALA A 104 -7.26 3.20 -17.95
CA ALA A 104 -6.16 2.35 -17.51
C ALA A 104 -6.43 1.67 -16.17
N ASN A 105 -5.88 0.46 -16.01
CA ASN A 105 -5.89 -0.33 -14.77
C ASN A 105 -7.31 -0.53 -14.19
N ARG A 106 -8.31 -0.66 -15.06
CA ARG A 106 -9.69 -0.92 -14.62
C ARG A 106 -9.80 -2.33 -14.08
N PRO A 107 -10.65 -2.56 -13.06
CA PRO A 107 -10.89 -3.90 -12.58
C PRO A 107 -11.56 -4.75 -13.67
N THR A 108 -11.35 -6.05 -13.62
CA THR A 108 -11.98 -7.02 -14.53
C THR A 108 -12.75 -8.06 -13.75
N VAL A 109 -13.80 -8.57 -14.38
CA VAL A 109 -14.61 -9.70 -13.91
C VAL A 109 -14.78 -10.64 -15.08
N THR A 110 -14.20 -11.83 -14.98
CA THR A 110 -14.35 -12.89 -15.98
C THR A 110 -15.23 -13.98 -15.40
N VAL A 111 -16.26 -14.36 -16.14
CA VAL A 111 -17.21 -15.42 -15.75
C VAL A 111 -17.12 -16.54 -16.78
N VAL A 112 -16.78 -17.74 -16.33
CA VAL A 112 -16.68 -18.96 -17.15
C VAL A 112 -17.48 -20.06 -16.46
N GLY A 113 -18.68 -20.34 -16.96
CA GLY A 113 -19.62 -21.23 -16.27
C GLY A 113 -19.96 -20.68 -14.89
N THR A 114 -19.66 -21.46 -13.83
CA THR A 114 -19.84 -21.10 -12.42
C THR A 114 -18.58 -20.51 -11.78
N THR A 115 -17.47 -20.42 -12.52
CA THR A 115 -16.22 -19.83 -12.04
C THR A 115 -16.16 -18.35 -12.35
N VAL A 116 -15.99 -17.54 -11.32
CA VAL A 116 -15.77 -16.09 -11.42
C VAL A 116 -14.32 -15.78 -11.05
N THR A 117 -13.63 -15.03 -11.90
CA THR A 117 -12.32 -14.45 -11.61
C THR A 117 -12.45 -12.94 -11.57
N VAL A 118 -12.20 -12.35 -10.41
CA VAL A 118 -12.19 -10.90 -10.20
C VAL A 118 -10.75 -10.45 -10.09
N THR A 119 -10.36 -9.46 -10.90
CA THR A 119 -9.04 -8.82 -10.81
C THR A 119 -9.20 -7.35 -10.51
N VAL A 120 -8.56 -6.88 -9.45
CA VAL A 120 -8.50 -5.47 -9.07
C VAL A 120 -7.08 -4.99 -9.24
N PHE A 121 -6.88 -3.81 -9.85
CA PHE A 121 -5.57 -3.24 -10.10
C PHE A 121 -5.36 -1.97 -9.28
N TRP A 122 -4.11 -1.63 -9.03
CA TRP A 122 -3.71 -0.30 -8.54
C TRP A 122 -2.27 0.00 -8.96
N GLN A 123 -1.96 1.28 -9.10
CA GLN A 123 -0.61 1.77 -9.39
C GLN A 123 -0.32 2.96 -8.48
N PRO A 124 0.57 2.81 -7.47
CA PRO A 124 0.96 3.90 -6.59
C PRO A 124 1.56 5.07 -7.39
N PRO A 125 1.31 6.35 -7.03
CA PRO A 125 1.77 7.50 -7.81
C PRO A 125 3.30 7.59 -7.98
N ALA A 126 4.04 7.08 -7.01
CA ALA A 126 5.51 7.06 -7.01
C ALA A 126 6.11 5.83 -7.76
N SER A 127 5.27 5.00 -8.38
CA SER A 127 5.69 3.76 -9.06
C SER A 127 5.13 3.69 -10.47
N SER A 128 5.96 3.25 -11.42
CA SER A 128 5.52 2.87 -12.77
C SER A 128 4.96 1.45 -12.84
N THR A 129 5.00 0.70 -11.73
CA THR A 129 4.56 -0.70 -11.68
C THR A 129 3.08 -0.79 -11.31
N VAL A 130 2.31 -1.40 -12.20
CA VAL A 130 0.92 -1.79 -11.93
C VAL A 130 0.93 -3.05 -11.08
N HIS A 131 0.15 -3.03 -10.01
CA HIS A 131 -0.10 -4.15 -9.12
C HIS A 131 -1.51 -4.66 -9.33
N ASN A 132 -1.75 -5.92 -8.96
CA ASN A 132 -3.06 -6.52 -9.00
C ASN A 132 -3.34 -7.44 -7.80
N HIS A 133 -4.62 -7.69 -7.59
CA HIS A 133 -5.14 -8.67 -6.67
C HIS A 133 -6.20 -9.49 -7.41
N ILE A 134 -6.07 -10.81 -7.39
CA ILE A 134 -6.95 -11.75 -8.08
C ILE A 134 -7.67 -12.59 -7.04
N THR A 135 -8.99 -12.64 -7.12
CA THR A 135 -9.84 -13.56 -6.36
C THR A 135 -10.59 -14.45 -7.34
N MET A 136 -10.50 -15.77 -7.12
CA MET A 136 -11.29 -16.75 -7.85
C MET A 136 -12.35 -17.33 -6.92
N ALA A 137 -13.60 -17.34 -7.39
CA ALA A 137 -14.74 -17.88 -6.66
C ALA A 137 -15.49 -18.88 -7.54
N TYR A 138 -15.99 -19.94 -6.91
CA TYR A 138 -16.83 -20.92 -7.56
C TYR A 138 -18.25 -20.79 -7.01
N ILE A 139 -19.15 -20.27 -7.83
CA ILE A 139 -20.52 -19.92 -7.42
C ILE A 139 -21.46 -20.94 -8.04
N ASN A 140 -21.82 -21.95 -7.25
CA ASN A 140 -22.84 -22.92 -7.63
C ASN A 140 -24.24 -22.41 -7.29
N GLY A 141 -25.18 -22.68 -8.20
CA GLY A 141 -26.62 -22.56 -7.98
C GLY A 141 -27.27 -23.92 -7.90
#